data_AF-A0AAD5S0T3-F1
#
_entry.id   AF-A0AAD5S0T3-F1
#
_cell.length_a   1.000
_cell.length_b   1.000
_cell.length_c   1.000
_cell.angle_alpha   90.00
_cell.angle_beta   90.00
_cell.angle_gamma   90.00
#
_symmetry.space_group_name_H-M   'P 1'
#
loop_
_entity.id
_entity.type
_entity.pdbx_description
1 polymer ?
#
loop_
_entity_poly.entity_id
_entity_poly.type
_entity_poly.pdbx_seq_one_letter_code
_entity_poly.pdbx_strand_id
1 'polypeptide(L)'
;VWHYLFRFAIQSNLLYSASLTFHHTSQTTTSSSTSSTSSPTSPFPPHILQSAKPTQDFLDSINDFIHLLTQLLSLTHPPHLIATQTLILQHFPSLIPELSRILPPEDIIVIVEKVVNSVRKGVSGVQSGRVNCIRGVMRSDLLRDRGEVLERVVEWCGEALNGEWEDGMGFMSVGAGTGGKGREYMRLCLDVLAEGVEGFSRISEVDGNQGVEGALVRLLVPLSGVYAEVWEALNASTGDSRRVSSSASSDGGGIVPVGGHGIEVGEVGVLVQAVLGVVSESALSAYLQQLVEDGDWERVGDLNWVVESLGRGEYLDE
;
A
#
# COMPACT_ATOMS: atom_id res chain seq x y z
N VAL A 1 13.71 -10.38 -17.18
CA VAL A 1 15.15 -10.15 -17.46
C VAL A 1 15.76 -9.16 -16.48
N TRP A 2 15.26 -7.93 -16.38
CA TRP A 2 15.87 -6.92 -15.52
C TRP A 2 15.90 -7.28 -14.02
N HIS A 3 14.83 -7.86 -13.46
CA HIS A 3 14.84 -8.42 -12.09
C HIS A 3 15.99 -9.42 -11.84
N TYR A 4 16.24 -10.32 -12.80
CA TYR A 4 17.33 -11.29 -12.70
C TYR A 4 18.71 -10.62 -12.74
N LEU A 5 18.89 -9.62 -13.60
CA LEU A 5 20.14 -8.86 -13.68
C LEU A 5 20.39 -8.08 -12.38
N PHE A 6 19.35 -7.49 -11.80
CA PHE A 6 19.44 -6.76 -10.53
C PHE A 6 19.85 -7.69 -9.39
N ARG A 7 19.16 -8.83 -9.25
CA ARG A 7 19.49 -9.86 -8.26
C ARG A 7 20.91 -10.39 -8.44
N PHE A 8 21.31 -10.67 -9.68
CA PHE A 8 22.67 -11.12 -10.00
C PHE A 8 23.72 -10.06 -9.63
N ALA A 9 23.46 -8.77 -9.89
CA ALA A 9 24.36 -7.68 -9.54
C ALA A 9 24.53 -7.55 -8.02
N ILE A 10 23.45 -7.62 -7.25
CA ILE A 10 23.49 -7.62 -5.78
C ILE A 10 24.32 -8.80 -5.26
N GLN A 11 24.02 -10.01 -5.72
CA GLN A 11 24.73 -11.21 -5.27
C GLN A 11 26.22 -11.16 -5.64
N SER A 12 26.55 -10.68 -6.83
CA SER A 12 27.94 -10.55 -7.27
C SER A 12 28.71 -9.51 -6.46
N ASN A 13 28.09 -8.37 -6.12
CA ASN A 13 28.72 -7.36 -5.28
C ASN A 13 28.94 -7.86 -3.84
N LEU A 14 27.95 -8.54 -3.26
CA LEU A 14 28.08 -9.14 -1.92
C LEU A 14 29.22 -10.18 -1.87
N LEU A 15 29.33 -11.04 -2.89
CA LEU A 15 30.43 -12.00 -3.00
C LEU A 15 31.79 -11.31 -3.15
N TYR A 16 31.85 -10.22 -3.92
CA TYR A 16 33.06 -9.43 -4.10
C TYR A 16 33.50 -8.76 -2.78
N SER A 17 32.59 -8.10 -2.07
CA SER A 17 32.87 -7.48 -0.77
C SER A 17 33.30 -8.51 0.29
N ALA A 18 32.67 -9.69 0.31
CA ALA A 18 33.06 -10.77 1.21
C ALA A 18 34.49 -11.26 0.93
N SER A 19 34.85 -11.41 -0.35
CA SER A 19 36.20 -11.79 -0.78
C SER A 19 37.25 -10.77 -0.34
N LEU A 20 36.99 -9.47 -0.52
CA LEU A 20 37.89 -8.40 -0.07
C LEU A 20 38.12 -8.44 1.44
N THR A 21 37.05 -8.65 2.22
CA THR A 21 37.10 -8.71 3.69
C THR A 21 37.90 -9.93 4.16
N PHE A 22 37.73 -11.07 3.49
CA PHE A 22 38.46 -12.31 3.80
C PHE A 22 39.96 -12.17 3.56
N HIS A 23 40.36 -11.55 2.45
CA HIS A 23 41.78 -11.30 2.14
C HIS A 23 42.44 -10.36 3.15
N HIS A 24 41.75 -9.31 3.60
CA HIS A 24 42.26 -8.40 4.62
C HIS A 24 42.46 -9.09 5.99
N THR A 25 41.49 -9.93 6.39
CA THR A 25 41.57 -10.69 7.65
C THR A 25 42.72 -11.70 7.62
N SER A 26 42.88 -12.40 6.50
CA SER A 26 43.93 -13.42 6.34
C SER A 26 45.34 -12.81 6.42
N GLN A 27 45.54 -11.59 5.92
CA GLN A 27 46.85 -10.90 6.01
C GLN A 27 47.19 -10.43 7.43
N THR A 28 46.18 -10.17 8.26
CA THR A 28 46.40 -9.66 9.63
C THR A 28 46.77 -10.78 10.61
N THR A 29 46.45 -12.04 10.29
CA THR A 29 46.59 -13.18 11.21
C THR A 29 47.88 -14.00 10.99
N THR A 30 48.72 -13.63 10.02
CA THR A 30 49.90 -14.41 9.59
C THR A 30 51.12 -14.33 10.53
N SER A 31 50.93 -14.01 11.82
CA SER A 31 52.02 -13.92 12.80
C SER A 31 52.00 -14.96 13.94
N SER A 32 51.12 -15.97 13.90
CA SER A 32 51.14 -17.07 14.88
C SER A 32 51.09 -18.44 14.20
N SER A 33 52.25 -19.04 14.05
CA SER A 33 52.47 -20.39 13.52
C SER A 33 52.05 -21.47 14.52
N THR A 34 51.09 -22.32 14.14
CA THR A 34 51.01 -23.71 14.63
C THR A 34 50.21 -24.53 13.61
N SER A 35 50.88 -25.55 13.08
CA SER A 35 50.44 -26.42 12.00
C SER A 35 49.48 -27.51 12.49
N SER A 36 48.23 -27.51 12.01
CA SER A 36 47.35 -28.69 12.09
C SER A 36 46.57 -28.87 10.80
N THR A 37 46.77 -30.04 10.22
CA THR A 37 46.24 -30.50 8.93
C THR A 37 44.79 -30.97 9.11
N SER A 38 43.82 -30.20 8.59
CA SER A 38 42.43 -30.65 8.48
C SER A 38 41.83 -30.27 7.13
N SER A 39 40.97 -31.15 6.65
CA SER A 39 40.38 -31.30 5.32
C SER A 39 39.68 -30.06 4.74
N PRO A 40 39.57 -29.93 3.40
CA PRO A 40 38.93 -28.80 2.74
C PRO A 40 37.39 -28.92 2.80
N THR A 41 36.81 -28.50 3.91
CA THR A 41 35.39 -28.12 3.99
C THR A 41 35.23 -26.78 3.30
N SER A 42 34.15 -26.61 2.51
CA SER A 42 33.75 -25.40 1.75
C SER A 42 34.51 -24.11 2.08
N PRO A 43 35.14 -23.43 1.09
CA PRO A 43 36.01 -22.27 1.35
C PRO A 43 35.31 -21.05 1.96
N PHE A 44 33.97 -21.03 2.01
CA PHE A 44 33.22 -19.94 2.62
C PHE A 44 32.24 -20.47 3.67
N PRO A 45 32.45 -20.13 4.96
CA PRO A 45 31.45 -20.29 5.98
C PRO A 45 30.22 -19.41 5.66
N PRO A 46 28.98 -19.92 5.78
CA PRO A 46 27.76 -19.21 5.38
C PRO A 46 27.52 -17.89 6.13
N HIS A 47 28.11 -17.72 7.30
CA HIS A 47 27.99 -16.52 8.13
C HIS A 47 28.79 -15.32 7.60
N ILE A 48 29.86 -15.53 6.81
CA ILE A 48 30.67 -14.41 6.29
C ILE A 48 29.91 -13.60 5.24
N LEU A 49 29.02 -14.26 4.48
CA LEU A 49 28.24 -13.60 3.43
C LEU A 49 27.16 -12.67 3.98
N GLN A 50 26.72 -12.85 5.22
CA GLN A 50 25.71 -11.98 5.85
C GLN A 50 26.31 -10.68 6.42
N SER A 51 27.63 -10.61 6.62
CA SER A 51 28.30 -9.44 7.19
C SER A 51 28.96 -8.53 6.15
N ALA A 52 29.01 -8.95 4.88
CA ALA A 52 29.66 -8.17 3.84
C ALA A 52 28.83 -6.93 3.51
N LYS A 53 29.37 -5.74 3.83
CA LYS A 53 28.74 -4.47 3.43
C LYS A 53 28.94 -4.24 1.92
N PRO A 54 27.91 -3.79 1.19
CA PRO A 54 28.05 -3.40 -0.21
C PRO A 54 29.04 -2.24 -0.37
N THR A 55 29.69 -2.16 -1.54
CA THR A 55 30.61 -1.04 -1.85
C THR A 55 29.83 0.25 -2.12
N GLN A 56 30.40 1.41 -1.77
CA GLN A 56 29.74 2.71 -2.00
C GLN A 56 29.39 2.92 -3.48
N ASP A 57 30.31 2.63 -4.41
CA ASP A 57 30.07 2.74 -5.85
C ASP A 57 28.86 1.92 -6.33
N PHE A 58 28.58 0.80 -5.65
CA PHE A 58 27.44 -0.06 -5.97
C PHE A 58 26.14 0.53 -5.44
N LEU A 59 26.17 1.09 -4.22
CA LEU A 59 25.03 1.84 -3.68
C LEU A 59 24.70 3.05 -4.55
N ASP A 60 25.71 3.77 -5.03
CA ASP A 60 25.53 4.91 -5.94
C ASP A 60 24.90 4.44 -7.26
N SER A 61 25.36 3.31 -7.82
CA SER A 61 24.76 2.70 -9.02
C SER A 61 23.29 2.29 -8.82
N ILE A 62 22.92 1.83 -7.62
CA ILE A 62 21.53 1.53 -7.29
C ILE A 62 20.72 2.82 -7.22
N ASN A 63 21.24 3.86 -6.59
CA ASN A 63 20.57 5.15 -6.51
C ASN A 63 20.32 5.75 -7.89
N ASP A 64 21.31 5.70 -8.78
CA ASP A 64 21.18 6.12 -10.17
C ASP A 64 20.11 5.31 -10.92
N PHE A 65 20.08 4.01 -10.66
CA PHE A 65 19.08 3.12 -11.25
C PHE A 65 17.66 3.45 -10.77
N ILE A 66 17.46 3.63 -9.45
CA ILE A 66 16.17 4.03 -8.88
C ILE A 66 15.76 5.41 -9.41
N HIS A 67 16.70 6.34 -9.51
CA HIS A 67 16.45 7.66 -10.08
C HIS A 67 15.96 7.56 -11.54
N LEU A 68 16.59 6.72 -12.36
CA LEU A 68 16.13 6.47 -13.74
C LEU A 68 14.71 5.88 -13.79
N LEU A 69 14.36 4.95 -12.89
CA LEU A 69 13.00 4.44 -12.78
C LEU A 69 11.99 5.53 -12.43
N THR A 70 12.32 6.37 -11.44
CA THR A 70 11.43 7.47 -11.02
C THR A 70 11.21 8.49 -12.14
N GLN A 71 12.27 8.82 -12.89
CA GLN A 71 12.16 9.66 -14.08
C GLN A 71 11.21 9.02 -15.11
N LEU A 72 11.36 7.74 -15.39
CA LEU A 72 10.51 7.04 -16.35
C LEU A 72 9.03 7.01 -15.91
N LEU A 73 8.75 6.85 -14.61
CA LEU A 73 7.38 6.88 -14.06
C LEU A 73 6.72 8.27 -14.12
N SER A 74 7.52 9.34 -14.11
CA SER A 74 7.04 10.72 -14.19
C SER A 74 6.66 11.19 -15.61
N LEU A 75 7.11 10.47 -16.65
CA LEU A 75 6.84 10.84 -18.04
C LEU A 75 5.37 10.61 -18.42
N THR A 76 4.75 11.55 -19.12
CA THR A 76 3.41 11.34 -19.73
C THR A 76 3.42 11.01 -21.19
N HIS A 77 4.46 11.45 -21.87
CA HIS A 77 4.58 11.31 -23.29
C HIS A 77 5.92 10.69 -23.58
N PRO A 78 5.97 9.75 -24.52
CA PRO A 78 4.84 9.26 -25.34
C PRO A 78 3.95 8.18 -24.64
N PRO A 79 2.67 8.01 -25.03
CA PRO A 79 1.74 7.03 -24.43
C PRO A 79 2.21 5.57 -24.44
N HIS A 80 3.13 5.21 -25.34
CA HIS A 80 3.68 3.85 -25.39
C HIS A 80 4.54 3.49 -24.16
N LEU A 81 4.90 4.47 -23.33
CA LEU A 81 5.59 4.22 -22.06
C LEU A 81 4.68 3.66 -20.96
N ILE A 82 3.34 3.77 -21.09
CA ILE A 82 2.38 3.31 -20.08
C ILE A 82 2.59 1.82 -19.75
N ALA A 83 2.80 0.98 -20.77
CA ALA A 83 3.05 -0.45 -20.58
C ALA A 83 4.34 -0.68 -19.77
N THR A 84 5.40 0.06 -20.08
CA THR A 84 6.68 -0.03 -19.36
C THR A 84 6.54 0.45 -17.91
N GLN A 85 5.87 1.58 -17.68
CA GLN A 85 5.59 2.13 -16.34
C GLN A 85 4.77 1.14 -15.50
N THR A 86 3.74 0.54 -16.10
CA THR A 86 2.91 -0.47 -15.45
C THR A 86 3.72 -1.71 -15.07
N LEU A 87 4.59 -2.19 -15.97
CA LEU A 87 5.49 -3.32 -15.68
C LEU A 87 6.49 -2.99 -14.57
N ILE A 88 7.02 -1.77 -14.54
CA ILE A 88 7.91 -1.31 -13.46
C ILE A 88 7.17 -1.38 -12.13
N LEU A 89 5.97 -0.83 -12.04
CA LEU A 89 5.17 -0.83 -10.81
C LEU A 89 4.78 -2.25 -10.37
N GLN A 90 4.42 -3.13 -11.30
CA GLN A 90 4.08 -4.52 -11.00
C GLN A 90 5.28 -5.32 -10.46
N HIS A 91 6.49 -5.05 -10.96
CA HIS A 91 7.68 -5.80 -10.58
C HIS A 91 8.50 -5.16 -9.47
N PHE A 92 8.33 -3.86 -9.20
CA PHE A 92 9.09 -3.16 -8.18
C PHE A 92 9.02 -3.81 -6.78
N PRO A 93 7.86 -4.27 -6.28
CA PRO A 93 7.80 -4.94 -4.98
C PRO A 93 8.69 -6.18 -4.84
N SER A 94 8.94 -6.88 -5.96
CA SER A 94 9.85 -8.05 -5.96
C SER A 94 11.32 -7.69 -5.70
N LEU A 95 11.69 -6.41 -5.78
CA LEU A 95 13.03 -5.92 -5.50
C LEU A 95 13.25 -5.65 -4.00
N ILE A 96 12.18 -5.40 -3.24
CA ILE A 96 12.26 -5.03 -1.82
C ILE A 96 13.07 -6.05 -1.00
N PRO A 97 12.83 -7.38 -1.11
CA PRO A 97 13.62 -8.37 -0.37
C PRO A 97 15.09 -8.45 -0.78
N GLU A 98 15.43 -7.97 -1.98
CA GLU A 98 16.82 -7.92 -2.45
C GLU A 98 17.49 -6.62 -1.98
N LEU A 99 16.78 -5.48 -2.01
CA LEU A 99 17.24 -4.21 -1.46
C LEU A 99 17.47 -4.30 0.06
N SER A 100 16.63 -5.03 0.79
CA SER A 100 16.78 -5.18 2.24
C SER A 100 18.01 -5.97 2.68
N ARG A 101 18.71 -6.63 1.75
CA ARG A 101 19.99 -7.29 2.05
C ARG A 101 21.15 -6.31 2.07
N ILE A 102 20.98 -5.12 1.51
CA ILE A 102 22.06 -4.16 1.26
C ILE A 102 21.76 -2.77 1.80
N LEU A 103 20.49 -2.43 1.99
CA LEU A 103 20.03 -1.14 2.51
C LEU A 103 19.27 -1.36 3.82
N PRO A 104 19.37 -0.40 4.76
CA PRO A 104 18.57 -0.42 5.96
C PRO A 104 17.09 -0.15 5.63
N PRO A 105 16.13 -0.58 6.47
CA PRO A 105 14.70 -0.45 6.20
C PRO A 105 14.25 0.98 5.89
N GLU A 106 14.83 1.97 6.58
CA GLU A 106 14.49 3.39 6.43
C GLU A 106 14.77 3.89 4.99
N ASP A 107 15.90 3.48 4.41
CA ASP A 107 16.25 3.83 3.03
C ASP A 107 15.31 3.16 2.01
N ILE A 108 14.85 1.94 2.31
CA ILE A 108 13.89 1.22 1.46
C ILE A 108 12.55 1.94 1.45
N ILE A 109 12.07 2.41 2.60
CA ILE A 109 10.83 3.19 2.71
C ILE A 109 10.94 4.45 1.84
N VAL A 110 12.04 5.18 1.94
CA VAL A 110 12.30 6.36 1.10
C VAL A 110 12.30 6.02 -0.40
N ILE A 111 12.88 4.88 -0.78
CA ILE A 111 12.88 4.41 -2.18
C ILE A 111 11.46 4.07 -2.65
N VAL A 112 10.68 3.34 -1.83
CA VAL A 112 9.29 3.00 -2.12
C VAL A 112 8.47 4.28 -2.29
N GLU A 113 8.59 5.23 -1.36
CA GLU A 113 7.91 6.52 -1.44
C GLU A 113 8.24 7.27 -2.72
N LYS A 114 9.53 7.36 -3.07
CA LYS A 114 9.97 7.98 -4.32
C LYS A 114 9.33 7.32 -5.54
N VAL A 115 9.31 5.98 -5.60
CA VAL A 115 8.74 5.26 -6.74
C VAL A 115 7.23 5.48 -6.84
N VAL A 116 6.50 5.34 -5.73
CA VAL A 116 5.05 5.51 -5.70
C VAL A 116 4.66 6.95 -6.04
N ASN A 117 5.34 7.95 -5.46
CA ASN A 117 5.05 9.37 -5.70
C ASN A 117 5.52 9.89 -7.06
N SER A 118 6.44 9.19 -7.73
CA SER A 118 6.88 9.58 -9.08
C SER A 118 5.87 9.23 -10.17
N VAL A 119 4.89 8.39 -9.85
CA VAL A 119 3.80 8.08 -10.78
C VAL A 119 2.95 9.33 -10.96
N ARG A 120 2.93 9.85 -12.19
CA ARG A 120 2.13 11.02 -12.48
C ARG A 120 0.63 10.72 -12.43
N LYS A 121 -0.14 11.68 -11.94
CA LYS A 121 -1.61 11.75 -11.95
C LYS A 121 -2.17 11.75 -13.39
N GLY A 122 -3.43 11.34 -13.54
CA GLY A 122 -4.21 11.46 -14.79
C GLY A 122 -4.19 10.26 -15.75
N VAL A 123 -3.36 9.25 -15.49
CA VAL A 123 -3.25 8.06 -16.35
C VAL A 123 -3.79 6.82 -15.63
N SER A 124 -5.09 6.54 -15.80
CA SER A 124 -5.81 5.47 -15.07
C SER A 124 -5.15 4.09 -15.11
N GLY A 125 -4.58 3.69 -16.26
CA GLY A 125 -3.86 2.42 -16.39
C GLY A 125 -2.63 2.31 -15.48
N VAL A 126 -1.94 3.43 -15.24
CA VAL A 126 -0.76 3.48 -14.38
C VAL A 126 -1.17 3.55 -12.90
N GLN A 127 -2.31 4.18 -12.57
CA GLN A 127 -2.80 4.26 -11.19
C GLN A 127 -3.15 2.88 -10.61
N SER A 128 -3.77 1.99 -11.39
CA SER A 128 -3.98 0.60 -10.97
C SER A 128 -2.64 -0.12 -10.71
N GLY A 129 -1.63 0.14 -11.54
CA GLY A 129 -0.26 -0.32 -11.29
C GLY A 129 0.32 0.21 -9.98
N ARG A 130 0.07 1.48 -9.66
CA ARG A 130 0.52 2.14 -8.42
C ARG A 130 -0.09 1.49 -7.19
N VAL A 131 -1.41 1.24 -7.16
CA VAL A 131 -2.06 0.56 -6.03
C VAL A 131 -1.57 -0.88 -5.90
N ASN A 132 -1.40 -1.61 -7.00
CA ASN A 132 -0.81 -2.96 -6.96
C ASN A 132 0.63 -2.96 -6.45
N CYS A 133 1.42 -1.94 -6.76
CA CYS A 133 2.76 -1.75 -6.21
C CYS A 133 2.68 -1.60 -4.68
N ILE A 134 1.81 -0.70 -4.19
CA ILE A 134 1.57 -0.51 -2.75
C ILE A 134 1.12 -1.81 -2.07
N ARG A 135 0.22 -2.57 -2.71
CA ARG A 135 -0.16 -3.91 -2.24
C ARG A 135 1.03 -4.84 -2.09
N GLY A 136 1.91 -4.88 -3.09
CA GLY A 136 3.13 -5.68 -3.04
C GLY A 136 4.08 -5.25 -1.93
N VAL A 137 4.16 -3.95 -1.64
CA VAL A 137 4.92 -3.40 -0.49
C VAL A 137 4.34 -3.92 0.82
N MET A 138 3.00 -3.86 0.99
CA MET A 138 2.33 -4.31 2.22
C MET A 138 2.44 -5.81 2.48
N ARG A 139 2.62 -6.60 1.41
CA ARG A 139 2.89 -8.04 1.52
C ARG A 139 4.33 -8.37 1.85
N SER A 140 5.23 -7.39 1.85
CA SER A 140 6.61 -7.62 2.23
C SER A 140 6.74 -7.66 3.75
N ASP A 141 7.17 -8.80 4.30
CA ASP A 141 7.40 -8.98 5.74
C ASP A 141 8.36 -7.92 6.33
N LEU A 142 9.20 -7.29 5.49
CA LEU A 142 10.19 -6.30 5.90
C LEU A 142 9.59 -4.93 6.21
N LEU A 143 8.48 -4.60 5.54
CA LEU A 143 7.84 -3.29 5.58
C LEU A 143 6.46 -3.34 6.22
N ARG A 144 5.85 -4.53 6.28
CA ARG A 144 4.55 -4.77 6.90
C ARG A 144 4.54 -4.35 8.37
N ASP A 145 5.65 -4.58 9.07
CA ASP A 145 5.74 -4.32 10.51
C ASP A 145 6.16 -2.87 10.84
N ARG A 146 6.12 -1.97 9.86
CA ARG A 146 6.57 -0.59 10.02
C ARG A 146 5.38 0.37 9.96
N GLY A 147 5.10 1.02 11.10
CA GLY A 147 4.04 2.01 11.21
C GLY A 147 4.13 3.15 10.19
N GLU A 148 5.34 3.61 9.88
CA GLU A 148 5.60 4.65 8.87
C GLU A 148 5.11 4.25 7.47
N VAL A 149 5.27 2.97 7.09
CA VAL A 149 4.80 2.47 5.80
C VAL A 149 3.28 2.48 5.77
N LEU A 150 2.64 2.04 6.85
CA LEU A 150 1.18 2.05 6.94
C LEU A 150 0.62 3.48 6.85
N GLU A 151 1.25 4.45 7.52
CA GLU A 151 0.84 5.86 7.43
C GLU A 151 0.84 6.35 5.97
N ARG A 152 1.91 6.05 5.22
CA ARG A 152 1.98 6.42 3.79
C ARG A 152 1.01 5.64 2.92
N VAL A 153 0.78 4.36 3.20
CA VAL A 153 -0.21 3.56 2.49
C VAL A 153 -1.62 4.11 2.70
N VAL A 154 -1.94 4.49 3.93
CA VAL A 154 -3.20 5.15 4.28
C VAL A 154 -3.36 6.46 3.51
N GLU A 155 -2.33 7.30 3.50
CA GLU A 155 -2.34 8.56 2.75
C GLU A 155 -2.57 8.31 1.25
N TRP A 156 -1.82 7.39 0.63
CA TRP A 156 -1.96 7.04 -0.78
C TRP A 156 -3.34 6.48 -1.12
N CYS A 157 -3.86 5.58 -0.30
CA CYS A 157 -5.21 5.05 -0.51
C CYS A 157 -6.26 6.14 -0.30
N GLY A 158 -6.09 7.07 0.64
CA GLY A 158 -6.95 8.23 0.83
C GLY A 158 -6.97 9.13 -0.42
N GLU A 159 -5.80 9.52 -0.93
CA GLU A 159 -5.66 10.29 -2.17
C GLU A 159 -6.35 9.58 -3.36
N ALA A 160 -6.15 8.25 -3.47
CA ALA A 160 -6.75 7.44 -4.51
C ALA A 160 -8.29 7.39 -4.42
N LEU A 161 -8.83 7.19 -3.22
CA LEU A 161 -10.27 7.15 -2.96
C LEU A 161 -10.93 8.52 -3.19
N ASN A 162 -10.24 9.60 -2.82
CA ASN A 162 -10.68 10.98 -3.09
C ASN A 162 -10.62 11.36 -4.58
N GLY A 163 -10.08 10.50 -5.45
CA GLY A 163 -9.92 10.76 -6.87
C GLY A 163 -8.76 11.70 -7.20
N GLU A 164 -7.87 12.00 -6.25
CA GLU A 164 -6.77 12.95 -6.44
C GLU A 164 -5.69 12.46 -7.41
N TRP A 165 -5.73 11.18 -7.79
CA TRP A 165 -4.83 10.58 -8.77
C TRP A 165 -5.35 10.67 -10.20
N GLU A 166 -6.62 11.04 -10.38
CA GLU A 166 -7.22 11.29 -11.69
C GLU A 166 -7.26 12.80 -11.96
N ASP A 167 -6.97 13.22 -13.20
CA ASP A 167 -6.89 14.64 -13.58
C ASP A 167 -8.29 15.27 -13.65
N GLY A 168 -8.91 15.52 -12.49
CA GLY A 168 -10.12 16.33 -12.37
C GLY A 168 -11.44 15.65 -12.78
N MET A 169 -11.46 14.33 -12.98
CA MET A 169 -12.71 13.59 -12.78
C MET A 169 -12.87 13.45 -11.27
N GLY A 170 -13.61 14.38 -10.68
CA GLY A 170 -13.82 14.48 -9.24
C GLY A 170 -14.24 13.14 -8.62
N PHE A 171 -14.14 13.08 -7.28
CA PHE A 171 -14.48 11.98 -6.36
C PHE A 171 -15.14 10.82 -7.07
N MET A 172 -14.52 9.61 -7.03
CA MET A 172 -14.95 8.41 -7.76
C MET A 172 -16.44 8.11 -7.52
N SER A 173 -17.31 8.85 -8.21
CA SER A 173 -18.70 8.95 -7.82
C SER A 173 -19.29 7.63 -8.20
N VAL A 174 -19.80 6.91 -7.21
CA VAL A 174 -20.44 5.61 -7.40
C VAL A 174 -21.73 5.74 -8.25
N GLY A 175 -22.14 6.98 -8.57
CA GLY A 175 -23.30 7.34 -9.37
C GLY A 175 -23.22 6.96 -10.85
N ALA A 176 -24.00 5.93 -11.22
CA ALA A 176 -24.67 5.62 -12.50
C ALA A 176 -23.90 5.66 -13.85
N GLY A 177 -22.67 6.14 -13.94
CA GLY A 177 -21.96 6.31 -15.22
C GLY A 177 -20.46 5.99 -15.19
N THR A 178 -19.85 5.94 -14.02
CA THR A 178 -18.48 5.45 -13.82
C THR A 178 -18.48 3.93 -13.95
N GLY A 179 -18.15 3.44 -15.15
CA GLY A 179 -18.13 2.00 -15.46
C GLY A 179 -17.27 1.17 -14.48
N GLY A 180 -17.40 -0.16 -14.54
CA GLY A 180 -16.84 -1.12 -13.56
C GLY A 180 -15.36 -0.95 -13.14
N LYS A 181 -14.56 -0.20 -13.89
CA LYS A 181 -13.16 0.12 -13.58
C LYS A 181 -12.97 0.90 -12.27
N GLY A 182 -13.83 1.88 -11.97
CA GLY A 182 -13.73 2.65 -10.72
C GLY A 182 -13.97 1.77 -9.49
N ARG A 183 -14.89 0.81 -9.61
CA ARG A 183 -15.19 -0.16 -8.56
C ARG A 183 -14.03 -1.12 -8.31
N GLU A 184 -13.46 -1.70 -9.36
CA GLU A 184 -12.29 -2.58 -9.21
C GLU A 184 -11.11 -1.85 -8.54
N TYR A 185 -10.93 -0.58 -8.87
CA TYR A 185 -9.89 0.26 -8.29
C TYR A 185 -10.13 0.58 -6.81
N MET A 186 -11.36 0.93 -6.44
CA MET A 186 -11.78 1.11 -5.05
C MET A 186 -11.58 -0.17 -4.24
N ARG A 187 -12.05 -1.31 -4.76
CA ARG A 187 -11.86 -2.63 -4.15
C ARG A 187 -10.38 -2.92 -3.90
N LEU A 188 -9.52 -2.60 -4.86
CA LEU A 188 -8.09 -2.79 -4.71
C LEU A 188 -7.48 -1.91 -3.60
N CYS A 189 -7.96 -0.66 -3.43
CA CYS A 189 -7.55 0.18 -2.31
C CYS A 189 -8.02 -0.40 -0.98
N LEU A 190 -9.26 -0.88 -0.90
CA LEU A 190 -9.80 -1.52 0.30
C LEU A 190 -9.04 -2.81 0.67
N ASP A 191 -8.68 -3.63 -0.32
CA ASP A 191 -7.81 -4.81 -0.14
C ASP A 191 -6.45 -4.42 0.46
N VAL A 192 -5.82 -3.35 -0.05
CA VAL A 192 -4.53 -2.85 0.45
C VAL A 192 -4.64 -2.37 1.89
N LEU A 193 -5.68 -1.61 2.20
CA LEU A 193 -5.96 -1.11 3.54
C LEU A 193 -6.24 -2.26 4.52
N ALA A 194 -7.04 -3.26 4.11
CA ALA A 194 -7.29 -4.45 4.91
C ALA A 194 -5.99 -5.20 5.23
N GLU A 195 -5.14 -5.42 4.21
CA GLU A 195 -3.82 -6.06 4.40
C GLU A 195 -2.93 -5.26 5.36
N GLY A 196 -3.00 -3.92 5.30
CA GLY A 196 -2.27 -3.02 6.19
C GLY A 196 -2.77 -3.00 7.63
N VAL A 197 -4.09 -2.93 7.83
CA VAL A 197 -4.74 -2.99 9.15
C VAL A 197 -4.48 -4.34 9.82
N GLU A 198 -4.55 -5.44 9.05
CA GLU A 198 -4.23 -6.77 9.56
C GLU A 198 -2.75 -6.88 9.96
N GLY A 199 -1.84 -6.32 9.14
CA GLY A 199 -0.42 -6.23 9.48
C GLY A 199 -0.20 -5.47 10.78
N PHE A 200 -0.83 -4.31 10.92
CA PHE A 200 -0.69 -3.48 12.11
C PHE A 200 -1.28 -4.10 13.38
N SER A 201 -2.42 -4.77 13.28
CA SER A 201 -3.03 -5.45 14.43
C SER A 201 -2.04 -6.40 15.10
N ARG A 202 -1.16 -7.05 14.31
CA ARG A 202 -0.10 -7.92 14.83
C ARG A 202 1.04 -7.16 15.52
N ILE A 203 1.36 -5.95 15.07
CA ILE A 203 2.42 -5.10 15.66
C ILE A 203 1.94 -4.43 16.93
N SER A 204 0.70 -3.93 16.95
CA SER A 204 0.13 -3.17 18.06
C SER A 204 0.13 -3.98 19.35
N GLU A 205 -0.11 -5.30 19.25
CA GLU A 205 0.02 -6.25 20.37
C GLU A 205 1.43 -6.28 21.00
N VAL A 206 2.46 -5.86 20.26
CA VAL A 206 3.86 -5.94 20.67
C VAL A 206 4.39 -4.59 21.19
N ASP A 207 4.12 -3.48 20.50
CA ASP A 207 4.89 -2.23 20.68
C ASP A 207 4.08 -0.96 21.03
N GLY A 208 2.74 -1.00 21.11
CA GLY A 208 1.93 0.15 21.59
C GLY A 208 2.16 1.47 20.83
N ASN A 209 2.24 1.41 19.49
CA ASN A 209 2.71 2.50 18.65
C ASN A 209 1.60 3.54 18.32
N GLN A 210 1.58 4.67 19.05
CA GLN A 210 0.55 5.72 18.93
C GLN A 210 0.49 6.44 17.57
N GLY A 211 1.61 6.54 16.84
CA GLY A 211 1.65 7.28 15.56
C GLY A 211 0.74 6.66 14.49
N VAL A 212 0.60 5.35 14.52
CA VAL A 212 -0.17 4.60 13.51
C VAL A 212 -1.66 4.67 13.77
N GLU A 213 -2.09 4.70 15.04
CA GLU A 213 -3.50 4.94 15.38
C GLU A 213 -3.96 6.27 14.78
N GLY A 214 -3.16 7.34 14.89
CA GLY A 214 -3.46 8.62 14.27
C GLY A 214 -3.61 8.53 12.75
N ALA A 215 -2.76 7.75 12.07
CA ALA A 215 -2.89 7.52 10.63
C ALA A 215 -4.18 6.74 10.28
N LEU A 216 -4.47 5.65 10.99
CA LEU A 216 -5.70 4.85 10.78
C LEU A 216 -6.96 5.68 11.03
N VAL A 217 -6.94 6.57 12.01
CA VAL A 217 -8.05 7.50 12.27
C VAL A 217 -8.26 8.45 11.08
N ARG A 218 -7.19 9.00 10.50
CA ARG A 218 -7.27 9.85 9.29
C ARG A 218 -7.82 9.09 8.08
N LEU A 219 -7.67 7.76 8.03
CA LEU A 219 -8.27 6.91 6.99
C LEU A 219 -9.80 6.79 7.16
N LEU A 220 -10.33 6.91 8.37
CA LEU A 220 -11.76 6.73 8.61
C LEU A 220 -12.61 7.74 7.84
N VAL A 221 -12.12 8.97 7.62
CA VAL A 221 -12.82 10.01 6.87
C VAL A 221 -13.01 9.66 5.38
N PRO A 222 -11.96 9.37 4.58
CA PRO A 222 -12.18 8.97 3.20
C PRO A 222 -12.96 7.65 3.11
N LEU A 223 -12.78 6.72 4.06
CA LEU A 223 -13.58 5.49 4.12
C LEU A 223 -15.05 5.75 4.45
N SER A 224 -15.37 6.71 5.33
CA SER A 224 -16.75 7.06 5.68
C SER A 224 -17.47 7.68 4.49
N GLY A 225 -16.80 8.56 3.74
CA GLY A 225 -17.33 9.10 2.49
C GLY A 225 -17.64 8.00 1.48
N VAL A 226 -16.68 7.08 1.25
CA VAL A 226 -16.90 5.93 0.36
C VAL A 226 -18.04 5.04 0.85
N TYR A 227 -18.13 4.78 2.15
CA TYR A 227 -19.19 3.96 2.75
C TYR A 227 -20.56 4.61 2.57
N ALA A 228 -20.68 5.92 2.81
CA ALA A 228 -21.90 6.69 2.62
C ALA A 228 -22.37 6.64 1.15
N GLU A 229 -21.47 6.88 0.19
CA GLU A 229 -21.82 6.82 -1.23
C GLU A 229 -22.30 5.42 -1.67
N VAL A 230 -21.60 4.37 -1.23
CA VAL A 230 -21.96 2.99 -1.54
C VAL A 230 -23.32 2.64 -0.92
N TRP A 231 -23.58 3.10 0.30
CA TRP A 231 -24.86 2.92 0.99
C TRP A 231 -26.01 3.63 0.30
N GLU A 232 -25.84 4.90 -0.08
CA GLU A 232 -26.83 5.69 -0.82
C GLU A 232 -27.15 5.06 -2.17
N ALA A 233 -26.13 4.64 -2.93
CA ALA A 233 -26.31 3.96 -4.21
C ALA A 233 -27.13 2.67 -4.07
N LEU A 234 -26.89 1.90 -3.00
CA LEU A 234 -27.64 0.67 -2.72
C LEU A 234 -29.09 0.96 -2.37
N ASN A 235 -29.35 1.97 -1.53
CA ASN A 235 -30.71 2.38 -1.15
C ASN A 235 -31.51 2.94 -2.33
N ALA A 236 -30.87 3.73 -3.21
CA ALA A 236 -31.48 4.24 -4.42
C ALA A 236 -31.94 3.09 -5.35
N SER A 237 -31.10 2.07 -5.54
CA SER A 237 -31.44 0.90 -6.37
C SER A 237 -32.60 0.04 -5.80
N THR A 238 -32.70 -0.01 -4.47
CA THR A 238 -33.76 -0.74 -3.77
C THR A 238 -35.10 0.01 -3.83
N GLY A 239 -35.06 1.35 -3.78
CA GLY A 239 -36.23 2.22 -3.89
C GLY A 239 -36.89 2.16 -5.27
N ASP A 240 -36.10 2.11 -6.33
CA ASP A 240 -36.63 2.09 -7.71
C ASP A 240 -37.30 0.75 -8.06
N SER A 241 -36.78 -0.35 -7.51
CA SER A 241 -37.37 -1.68 -7.67
C SER A 241 -38.81 -1.78 -7.11
N ARG A 242 -39.16 -0.98 -6.09
CA ARG A 242 -40.52 -0.95 -5.52
C ARG A 242 -41.52 -0.13 -6.35
N ARG A 243 -41.07 0.81 -7.19
CA ARG A 243 -41.98 1.62 -8.02
C ARG A 243 -42.40 0.89 -9.30
N VAL A 244 -41.49 0.11 -9.90
CA VAL A 244 -41.77 -0.62 -11.15
C VAL A 244 -42.73 -1.81 -10.95
N SER A 245 -42.88 -2.32 -9.73
CA SER A 245 -43.83 -3.43 -9.43
C SER A 245 -45.31 -3.01 -9.41
N SER A 246 -45.64 -1.73 -9.58
CA SER A 246 -47.03 -1.23 -9.51
C SER A 246 -47.66 -0.93 -10.86
N SER A 247 -46.94 -1.08 -11.97
CA SER A 247 -47.46 -0.78 -13.32
C SER A 247 -46.85 -1.67 -14.41
N ALA A 248 -47.12 -2.99 -14.40
CA ALA A 248 -46.92 -3.81 -15.60
C ALA A 248 -47.89 -4.99 -15.64
N SER A 249 -48.93 -4.81 -16.45
CA SER A 249 -49.75 -5.85 -17.03
C SER A 249 -48.90 -6.86 -17.82
N SER A 250 -49.39 -8.10 -17.88
CA SER A 250 -48.85 -9.23 -18.61
C SER A 250 -48.48 -8.91 -20.06
N ASP A 251 -47.19 -8.94 -20.40
CA ASP A 251 -46.66 -9.76 -21.50
C ASP A 251 -45.14 -9.63 -21.62
N GLY A 252 -44.46 -10.76 -21.87
CA GLY A 252 -43.09 -10.79 -22.39
C GLY A 252 -41.95 -10.82 -21.36
N GLY A 253 -41.61 -12.01 -20.88
CA GLY A 253 -40.45 -12.27 -20.02
C GLY A 253 -39.11 -12.06 -20.74
N GLY A 254 -38.40 -11.00 -20.37
CA GLY A 254 -36.97 -10.82 -20.60
C GLY A 254 -36.26 -10.75 -19.26
N ILE A 255 -35.67 -11.86 -18.81
CA ILE A 255 -34.80 -11.87 -17.63
C ILE A 255 -33.47 -11.26 -18.07
N VAL A 256 -33.23 -9.99 -17.71
CA VAL A 256 -31.89 -9.39 -17.80
C VAL A 256 -31.12 -9.82 -16.55
N PRO A 257 -30.02 -10.58 -16.68
CA PRO A 257 -29.22 -10.93 -15.51
C PRO A 257 -28.45 -9.70 -15.06
N VAL A 258 -28.84 -9.14 -13.90
CA VAL A 258 -28.01 -8.20 -13.14
C VAL A 258 -26.92 -9.02 -12.44
N GLY A 259 -25.98 -9.53 -13.24
CA GLY A 259 -24.83 -10.31 -12.80
C GLY A 259 -23.58 -9.45 -12.85
N GLY A 260 -23.41 -8.54 -11.90
CA GLY A 260 -22.17 -7.82 -11.69
C GLY A 260 -21.74 -7.99 -10.25
N HIS A 261 -20.56 -8.57 -10.00
CA HIS A 261 -19.92 -8.64 -8.68
C HIS A 261 -19.72 -7.20 -8.17
N GLY A 262 -20.71 -6.67 -7.45
CA GLY A 262 -20.61 -5.38 -6.80
C GLY A 262 -19.65 -5.45 -5.63
N ILE A 263 -19.03 -4.32 -5.28
CA ILE A 263 -18.56 -4.12 -3.91
C ILE A 263 -19.83 -4.20 -3.06
N GLU A 264 -19.96 -5.25 -2.27
CA GLU A 264 -21.07 -5.35 -1.33
C GLU A 264 -20.85 -4.30 -0.25
N VAL A 265 -21.90 -3.60 0.19
CA VAL A 265 -21.86 -2.73 1.38
C VAL A 265 -21.20 -3.44 2.57
N GLY A 266 -21.31 -4.77 2.62
CA GLY A 266 -20.61 -5.62 3.57
C GLY A 266 -19.08 -5.53 3.50
N GLU A 267 -18.45 -5.45 2.33
CA GLU A 267 -16.98 -5.38 2.20
C GLU A 267 -16.44 -4.07 2.81
N VAL A 268 -17.06 -2.93 2.48
CA VAL A 268 -16.67 -1.62 3.05
C VAL A 268 -16.99 -1.57 4.54
N GLY A 269 -18.17 -2.03 4.95
CA GLY A 269 -18.58 -2.05 6.35
C GLY A 269 -17.66 -2.91 7.23
N VAL A 270 -17.20 -4.06 6.72
CA VAL A 270 -16.22 -4.92 7.41
C VAL A 270 -14.87 -4.21 7.56
N LEU A 271 -14.40 -3.50 6.54
CA LEU A 271 -13.15 -2.74 6.66
C LEU A 271 -13.28 -1.61 7.68
N VAL A 272 -14.37 -0.83 7.64
CA VAL A 272 -14.59 0.25 8.61
C VAL A 272 -14.67 -0.32 10.04
N GLN A 273 -15.38 -1.43 10.24
CA GLN A 273 -15.41 -2.13 11.53
C GLN A 273 -14.03 -2.62 11.96
N ALA A 274 -13.22 -3.14 11.03
CA ALA A 274 -11.86 -3.56 11.32
C ALA A 274 -10.98 -2.39 11.74
N VAL A 275 -11.04 -1.25 11.05
CA VAL A 275 -10.30 -0.03 11.43
C VAL A 275 -10.76 0.47 12.81
N LEU A 276 -12.07 0.55 13.06
CA LEU A 276 -12.63 0.94 14.37
C LEU A 276 -12.35 -0.08 15.48
N GLY A 277 -12.07 -1.33 15.14
CA GLY A 277 -11.64 -2.36 16.09
C GLY A 277 -10.18 -2.17 16.53
N VAL A 278 -9.36 -1.51 15.70
CA VAL A 278 -7.93 -1.28 15.93
C VAL A 278 -7.66 0.09 16.54
N VAL A 279 -8.46 1.08 16.18
CA VAL A 279 -8.33 2.46 16.68
C VAL A 279 -8.87 2.55 18.11
N SER A 280 -8.05 3.10 19.01
CA SER A 280 -8.48 3.38 20.39
C SER A 280 -9.54 4.49 20.43
N GLU A 281 -10.46 4.41 21.39
CA GLU A 281 -11.48 5.44 21.62
C GLU A 281 -10.85 6.82 21.86
N SER A 282 -9.73 6.86 22.59
CA SER A 282 -8.97 8.09 22.84
C SER A 282 -8.40 8.71 21.55
N ALA A 283 -7.91 7.90 20.62
CA ALA A 283 -7.36 8.41 19.36
C ALA A 283 -8.48 8.93 18.44
N LEU A 284 -9.62 8.23 18.40
CA LEU A 284 -10.81 8.67 17.67
C LEU A 284 -11.36 10.00 18.23
N SER A 285 -11.50 10.09 19.55
CA SER A 285 -11.96 11.29 20.23
C SER A 285 -11.02 12.48 20.02
N ALA A 286 -9.71 12.28 20.16
CA ALA A 286 -8.72 13.33 19.93
C ALA A 286 -8.75 13.87 18.49
N TYR A 287 -8.96 13.00 17.51
CA TYR A 287 -9.08 13.42 16.12
C TYR A 287 -10.40 14.14 15.81
N LEU A 288 -11.51 13.67 16.38
CA LEU A 288 -12.79 14.38 16.27
C LEU A 288 -12.70 15.78 16.87
N GLN A 289 -12.06 15.90 18.05
CA GLN A 289 -11.80 17.20 18.66
C GLN A 289 -10.93 18.07 17.75
N GLN A 290 -9.90 17.51 17.12
CA GLN A 290 -9.08 18.23 16.15
C GLN A 290 -9.92 18.75 14.97
N LEU A 291 -10.80 17.92 14.38
CA LEU A 291 -11.67 18.34 13.28
C LEU A 291 -12.64 19.46 13.70
N VAL A 292 -13.14 19.41 14.94
CA VAL A 292 -13.99 20.47 15.51
C VAL A 292 -13.19 21.76 15.69
N GLU A 293 -11.96 21.69 16.18
CA GLU A 293 -11.06 22.84 16.33
C GLU A 293 -10.69 23.46 14.97
N ASP A 294 -10.53 22.63 13.94
CA ASP A 294 -10.27 23.05 12.55
C ASP A 294 -11.55 23.59 11.86
N GLY A 295 -12.72 23.41 12.45
CA GLY A 295 -14.01 23.85 11.91
C GLY A 295 -14.54 22.99 10.75
N ASP A 296 -14.05 21.76 10.60
CA ASP A 296 -14.38 20.82 9.52
C ASP A 296 -15.62 19.97 9.88
N TRP A 297 -16.76 20.64 10.04
CA TRP A 297 -18.02 20.03 10.49
C TRP A 297 -18.59 18.97 9.53
N GLU A 298 -18.23 19.03 8.25
CA GLU A 298 -18.65 18.05 7.24
C GLU A 298 -18.05 16.69 7.58
N ARG A 299 -16.73 16.63 7.82
CA ARG A 299 -16.04 15.39 8.20
C ARG A 299 -16.48 14.85 9.55
N VAL A 300 -16.78 15.73 10.50
CA VAL A 300 -17.35 15.34 11.80
C VAL A 300 -18.70 14.65 11.59
N GLY A 301 -19.56 15.19 10.73
CA GLY A 301 -20.86 14.61 10.39
C GLY A 301 -20.73 13.22 9.76
N ASP A 302 -19.84 13.07 8.78
CA ASP A 302 -19.60 11.79 8.10
C ASP A 302 -19.08 10.72 9.06
N LEU A 303 -18.13 11.09 9.92
CA LEU A 303 -17.55 10.18 10.90
C LEU A 303 -18.58 9.78 11.97
N ASN A 304 -19.35 10.74 12.48
CA ASN A 304 -20.41 10.49 13.45
C ASN A 304 -21.46 9.54 12.87
N TRP A 305 -21.93 9.80 11.64
CA TRP A 305 -22.89 8.93 10.97
C TRP A 305 -22.39 7.49 10.83
N VAL A 306 -21.12 7.30 10.51
CA VAL A 306 -20.51 5.96 10.43
C VAL A 306 -20.44 5.31 11.80
N VAL A 307 -19.99 6.01 12.84
CA VAL A 307 -19.90 5.48 14.20
C VAL A 307 -21.29 5.07 14.73
N GLU A 308 -22.31 5.90 14.50
CA GLU A 308 -23.71 5.60 14.81
C GLU A 308 -24.23 4.39 14.03
N SER A 309 -24.00 4.36 12.71
CA SER A 309 -24.47 3.28 11.82
C SER A 309 -23.87 1.93 12.18
N LEU A 310 -22.70 1.94 12.81
CA LEU A 310 -22.00 0.74 13.27
C LEU A 310 -22.36 0.33 14.71
N GLY A 311 -23.35 1.01 15.33
CA GLY A 311 -23.85 0.69 16.66
C GLY A 311 -22.93 1.13 17.80
N ARG A 312 -21.99 2.05 17.52
CA ARG A 312 -21.13 2.70 18.51
C ARG A 312 -21.57 4.14 18.79
N GLY A 313 -22.86 4.44 18.64
CA GLY A 313 -23.39 5.80 18.82
C GLY A 313 -23.32 6.33 20.26
N GLU A 314 -23.21 5.45 21.27
CA GLU A 314 -23.17 5.87 22.69
C GLU A 314 -21.93 6.73 23.05
N TYR A 315 -20.95 6.84 22.15
CA TYR A 315 -19.65 7.48 22.41
C TYR A 315 -19.57 8.96 21.99
N LEU A 316 -20.55 9.49 21.27
CA LEU A 316 -20.50 10.83 20.67
C LEU A 316 -21.51 11.83 21.25
N ASP A 317 -22.21 11.44 22.32
CA ASP A 317 -23.17 12.28 23.04
C ASP A 317 -22.52 13.32 23.98
N GLU A 318 -21.21 13.20 24.27
CA GLU A 318 -20.39 14.17 25.05
C GLU A 318 -19.60 15.15 24.17
#